data_AF-A0A519FPS0-F1
#
_entry.id   AF-A0A519FPS0-F1
#
_cell.length_a   1.000
_cell.length_b   1.000
_cell.length_c   1.000
_cell.angle_alpha   90.00
_cell.angle_beta   90.00
_cell.angle_gamma   90.00
#
_symmetry.space_group_name_H-M   'P 1'
#
loop_
_entity.id
_entity.type
_entity.pdbx_description
1 polymer ?
#
loop_
_entity_poly.entity_id
_entity_poly.type
_entity_poly.pdbx_seq_one_letter_code
_entity_poly.pdbx_strand_id
1 'polypeptide(L)'
;MKNEHPFHETLTHRWSGHGAGAVISAPIEPNGPECPARFEACCSLRAVACLGSILLTTVLALPAPVEAAPAWRCGNAYSDTPCPGGRRIDAIAAPDEGARRAADEATRRIEARADAMERDRLHAEQALAARNDRLLLAQQRLAQAQARETARLAMLDKREHARRQGGKKSGSGKRGGGRHATGDSFVAQAAGTGSR
;
A
#
# COMPACT_ATOMS: atom_id res chain seq x y z
N MET A 1 -40.19 20.85 27.65
CA MET A 1 -39.50 22.12 27.32
C MET A 1 -38.45 22.41 28.37
N LYS A 2 -37.18 22.10 28.07
CA LYS A 2 -35.96 22.66 28.66
C LYS A 2 -34.80 21.99 27.92
N ASN A 3 -34.35 22.70 26.89
CA ASN A 3 -33.19 22.39 26.07
C ASN A 3 -31.98 22.94 26.79
N GLU A 4 -31.00 22.11 27.13
CA GLU A 4 -29.65 22.57 27.41
C GLU A 4 -28.64 21.56 26.84
N HIS A 5 -28.11 21.91 25.68
CA HIS A 5 -26.88 21.33 25.13
C HIS A 5 -25.71 22.16 25.66
N PRO A 6 -24.68 21.57 26.28
CA PRO A 6 -23.40 22.24 26.40
C PRO A 6 -22.46 21.78 25.29
N PHE A 7 -22.11 22.77 24.46
CA PHE A 7 -20.74 23.06 24.08
C PHE A 7 -19.95 21.96 23.33
N HIS A 8 -20.05 21.98 22.01
CA HIS A 8 -18.99 21.46 21.15
C HIS A 8 -17.76 22.37 21.27
N GLU A 9 -16.78 21.94 22.07
CA GLU A 9 -15.44 22.50 22.06
C GLU A 9 -14.73 22.01 20.79
N THR A 10 -14.89 22.76 19.70
CA THR A 10 -14.08 22.61 18.49
C THR A 10 -12.66 23.06 18.80
N LEU A 11 -11.87 22.12 19.32
CA LEU A 11 -10.43 22.26 19.47
C LEU A 11 -9.78 22.17 18.08
N THR A 12 -9.82 23.27 17.34
CA THR A 12 -8.98 23.44 16.14
C THR A 12 -7.54 23.58 16.58
N HIS A 13 -6.84 22.44 16.71
CA HIS A 13 -5.39 22.43 16.78
C HIS A 13 -4.82 22.87 15.44
N ARG A 14 -4.64 24.19 15.32
CA ARG A 14 -3.82 24.83 14.30
C ARG A 14 -2.36 24.48 14.59
N TRP A 15 -1.88 23.38 14.01
CA TRP A 15 -0.45 23.08 13.94
C TRP A 15 0.22 24.10 13.01
N SER A 16 0.68 25.21 13.58
CA SER A 16 1.62 26.12 12.93
C SER A 16 3.02 25.66 13.32
N GLY A 17 3.51 24.64 12.61
CA GLY A 17 4.88 24.17 12.69
C GLY A 17 5.67 24.69 11.51
N HIS A 18 6.16 25.93 11.60
CA HIS A 18 7.30 26.37 10.80
C HIS A 18 8.55 25.64 11.30
N GLY A 19 8.82 24.50 10.69
CA GLY A 19 10.10 23.81 10.77
C GLY A 19 10.62 23.65 9.37
N ALA A 20 11.47 24.58 8.92
CA ALA A 20 12.38 24.35 7.82
C ALA A 20 13.37 23.27 8.25
N GLY A 21 12.92 22.02 8.23
CA GLY A 21 13.78 20.86 8.33
C GLY A 21 14.50 20.75 7.01
N ALA A 22 15.75 21.19 6.98
CA ALA A 22 16.69 20.81 5.94
C ALA A 22 16.64 19.29 5.80
N VAL A 23 16.09 18.82 4.68
CA VAL A 23 16.16 17.42 4.29
C VAL A 23 17.62 17.17 3.97
N ILE A 24 18.39 16.76 4.98
CA ILE A 24 19.70 16.19 4.76
C ILE A 24 19.43 14.81 4.16
N SER A 25 19.27 14.81 2.83
CA SER A 25 19.43 13.61 2.01
C SER A 25 20.87 13.16 2.16
N ALA A 26 21.13 12.33 3.17
CA ALA A 26 22.37 11.57 3.21
C ALA A 26 22.33 10.58 2.03
N PRO A 27 23.34 10.55 1.15
CA PRO A 27 23.47 9.48 0.20
C PRO A 27 23.69 8.17 0.98
N ILE A 28 22.79 7.21 0.80
CA ILE A 28 23.00 5.83 1.20
C ILE A 28 24.12 5.32 0.29
N GLU A 29 25.36 5.31 0.77
CA GLU A 29 26.47 4.61 0.13
C GLU A 29 26.23 3.09 0.27
N PRO A 30 26.06 2.34 -0.84
CA PRO A 30 26.02 0.89 -0.79
C PRO A 30 27.44 0.33 -0.79
N ASN A 31 28.21 0.57 0.27
CA ASN A 31 29.50 -0.12 0.47
C ASN A 31 29.26 -1.41 1.27
N GLY A 32 28.61 -2.38 0.64
CA GLY A 32 28.71 -3.78 1.05
C GLY A 32 30.05 -4.35 0.58
N PRO A 33 30.71 -5.23 1.33
CA PRO A 33 31.92 -5.90 0.85
C PRO A 33 31.57 -6.73 -0.38
N GLU A 34 32.11 -6.31 -1.53
CA GLU A 34 32.08 -7.07 -2.76
C GLU A 34 32.72 -8.44 -2.51
N CYS A 35 31.90 -9.49 -2.50
CA CYS A 35 32.39 -10.85 -2.64
C CYS A 35 33.01 -10.95 -4.04
N PRO A 36 34.33 -11.24 -4.18
CA PRO A 36 34.93 -11.36 -5.49
C PRO A 36 34.29 -12.53 -6.25
N ALA A 37 33.67 -12.19 -7.38
CA ALA A 37 33.01 -13.06 -8.34
C ALA A 37 34.00 -13.99 -9.08
N ARG A 38 34.66 -14.90 -8.35
CA ARG A 38 35.60 -15.88 -8.92
C ARG A 38 35.51 -17.29 -8.32
N PHE A 39 34.36 -17.67 -7.78
CA PHE A 39 34.11 -19.06 -7.33
C PHE A 39 32.81 -19.66 -7.89
N GLU A 40 32.51 -19.41 -9.17
CA GLU A 40 31.37 -20.02 -9.87
C GLU A 40 31.59 -21.47 -10.34
N ALA A 41 32.70 -22.15 -10.00
CA ALA A 41 33.01 -23.46 -10.59
C ALA A 41 33.23 -24.63 -9.60
N CYS A 42 32.80 -24.54 -8.33
CA CYS A 42 32.94 -25.68 -7.40
C CYS A 42 31.64 -26.17 -6.74
N CYS A 43 30.48 -25.55 -6.99
CA CYS A 43 29.26 -25.82 -6.21
C CYS A 43 28.26 -26.81 -6.83
N SER A 44 28.61 -27.59 -7.86
CA SER A 44 27.63 -28.46 -8.53
C SER A 44 27.95 -29.96 -8.59
N LEU A 45 28.99 -30.47 -7.92
CA LEU A 45 29.29 -31.93 -7.97
C LEU A 45 29.48 -32.67 -6.63
N ARG A 46 29.05 -32.13 -5.49
CA ARG A 46 29.06 -32.86 -4.19
C ARG A 46 27.76 -32.73 -3.41
N ALA A 47 26.62 -32.75 -4.10
CA ALA A 47 25.29 -32.52 -3.54
C ALA A 47 24.60 -33.75 -2.91
N VAL A 48 25.26 -34.88 -2.62
CA VAL A 48 24.54 -36.09 -2.12
C VAL A 48 25.13 -36.75 -0.87
N ALA A 49 26.31 -36.35 -0.37
CA ALA A 49 26.97 -37.10 0.72
C ALA A 49 27.18 -36.34 2.05
N CYS A 50 26.57 -35.17 2.26
CA CYS A 50 26.78 -34.39 3.49
C CYS A 50 25.52 -34.13 4.34
N LEU A 51 24.37 -34.73 4.00
CA LEU A 51 23.14 -34.58 4.81
C LEU A 51 23.07 -35.53 6.02
N GLY A 52 24.08 -36.38 6.24
CA GLY A 52 24.13 -37.32 7.37
C GLY A 52 24.94 -36.85 8.58
N SER A 53 25.75 -35.79 8.46
CA SER A 53 26.78 -35.46 9.46
C SER A 53 26.58 -34.11 10.17
N ILE A 54 25.35 -33.55 10.16
CA ILE A 54 25.07 -32.27 10.82
C ILE A 54 24.33 -32.46 12.17
N LEU A 55 23.90 -33.68 12.52
CA LEU A 55 23.13 -33.95 13.74
C LEU A 55 23.94 -34.44 14.96
N LEU A 56 25.28 -34.42 14.94
CA LEU A 56 26.08 -35.01 16.03
C LEU A 56 27.27 -34.18 16.54
N THR A 57 27.19 -32.85 16.52
CA THR A 57 28.22 -31.96 17.10
C THR A 57 27.62 -30.73 17.79
N THR A 58 26.56 -30.92 18.58
CA THR A 58 25.99 -29.91 19.49
C THR A 58 26.07 -30.39 20.94
N VAL A 59 27.24 -30.84 21.38
CA VAL A 59 27.47 -31.26 22.76
C VAL A 59 28.70 -30.52 23.30
N LEU A 60 28.44 -29.63 24.26
CA LEU A 60 29.38 -28.94 25.16
C LEU A 60 30.35 -27.92 24.55
N ALA A 61 29.83 -26.73 24.25
CA ALA A 61 30.61 -25.50 24.43
C ALA A 61 30.13 -24.82 25.72
N LEU A 62 30.74 -25.14 26.86
CA LEU A 62 30.63 -24.27 28.03
C LEU A 62 31.34 -22.96 27.67
N PRO A 63 30.67 -21.79 27.74
CA PRO A 63 31.35 -20.53 27.55
C PRO A 63 32.34 -20.35 28.72
N ALA A 64 33.64 -20.46 28.42
CA ALA A 64 34.66 -19.99 29.35
C ALA A 64 34.43 -18.48 29.56
N PRO A 65 34.57 -17.95 30.79
CA PRO A 65 34.61 -16.51 30.99
C PRO A 65 35.85 -15.99 30.26
N VAL A 66 35.66 -15.47 29.05
CA VAL A 66 36.69 -14.72 28.36
C VAL A 66 36.76 -13.40 29.13
N GLU A 67 37.78 -13.26 29.97
CA GLU A 67 38.14 -11.92 30.46
C GLU A 67 38.47 -11.10 29.23
N ALA A 68 37.53 -10.25 28.84
CA ALA A 68 37.68 -9.41 27.68
C ALA A 68 38.91 -8.52 27.89
N ALA A 69 39.89 -8.67 27.00
CA ALA A 69 41.11 -7.90 27.05
C ALA A 69 40.76 -6.40 27.05
N PRO A 70 41.45 -5.57 27.86
CA PRO A 70 41.14 -4.16 27.95
C PRO A 70 41.36 -3.48 26.60
N ALA A 71 40.28 -3.00 25.98
CA ALA A 71 40.33 -2.27 24.72
C ALA A 71 40.57 -0.77 24.97
N TRP A 72 41.26 -0.10 24.07
CA TRP A 72 41.59 1.32 24.16
C TRP A 72 40.99 2.09 22.98
N ARG A 73 40.39 3.25 23.25
CA ARG A 73 39.92 4.14 22.19
C ARG A 73 40.97 5.22 21.94
N CYS A 74 41.61 5.10 20.78
CA CYS A 74 42.67 5.97 20.29
C CYS A 74 42.08 6.93 19.26
N GLY A 75 41.48 8.04 19.72
CA GLY A 75 40.74 8.94 18.85
C GLY A 75 39.48 8.28 18.27
N ASN A 76 39.48 8.00 16.95
CA ASN A 76 38.36 7.35 16.26
C ASN A 76 38.56 5.85 15.99
N ALA A 77 39.69 5.27 16.43
CA ALA A 77 39.99 3.86 16.27
C ALA A 77 40.01 3.14 17.63
N TYR A 78 39.73 1.83 17.61
CA TYR A 78 39.90 0.94 18.75
C TYR A 78 41.23 0.19 18.61
N SER A 79 41.93 -0.02 19.72
CA SER A 79 43.21 -0.73 19.77
C SER A 79 43.23 -1.65 20.99
N ASP A 80 43.83 -2.83 20.83
CA ASP A 80 44.09 -3.75 21.95
C ASP A 80 45.38 -3.37 22.72
N THR A 81 46.14 -2.40 22.20
CA THR A 81 47.34 -1.86 22.86
C THR A 81 47.12 -0.43 23.35
N PRO A 82 47.67 -0.05 24.53
CA PRO A 82 47.59 1.32 25.05
C PRO A 82 48.23 2.31 24.08
N CYS A 83 47.54 3.42 23.82
CA CYS A 83 48.02 4.49 22.96
C CYS A 83 48.10 5.82 23.73
N PRO A 84 49.04 6.72 23.37
CA PRO A 84 49.17 8.03 24.01
C PRO A 84 47.90 8.86 23.77
N GLY A 85 47.26 9.29 24.87
CA GLY A 85 45.99 10.02 24.84
C GLY A 85 44.75 9.14 24.63
N GLY A 86 44.89 7.81 24.57
CA GLY A 86 43.77 6.89 24.48
C GLY A 86 43.02 6.74 25.80
N ARG A 87 41.71 6.52 25.73
CA ARG A 87 40.90 6.15 26.89
C ARG A 87 40.74 4.64 26.92
N ARG A 88 41.13 4.02 28.03
CA ARG A 88 40.81 2.62 28.31
C ARG A 88 39.29 2.46 28.39
N ILE A 89 38.77 1.51 27.63
CA ILE A 89 37.39 1.04 27.72
C ILE A 89 37.47 -0.29 28.44
N ASP A 90 37.04 -0.29 29.69
CA ASP A 90 36.80 -1.56 30.37
C ASP A 90 35.63 -2.23 29.66
N ALA A 91 35.85 -3.46 29.20
CA ALA A 91 34.79 -4.29 28.70
C ALA A 91 33.72 -4.34 29.78
N ILE A 92 32.53 -3.82 29.44
CA ILE A 92 31.43 -3.63 30.38
C ILE A 92 31.20 -4.98 31.07
N ALA A 93 31.21 -4.97 32.41
CA ALA A 93 30.90 -6.15 33.20
C ALA A 93 29.60 -6.79 32.68
N ALA A 94 29.52 -8.12 32.72
CA ALA A 94 28.35 -8.85 32.24
C ALA A 94 27.06 -8.20 32.76
N PRO A 95 26.03 -8.01 31.91
CA PRO A 95 24.80 -7.33 32.32
C PRO A 95 24.23 -7.97 33.58
N ASP A 96 23.90 -7.15 34.58
CA ASP A 96 23.23 -7.62 35.80
C ASP A 96 21.93 -8.35 35.45
N GLU A 97 21.59 -9.40 36.20
CA GLU A 97 20.38 -10.20 35.99
C GLU A 97 19.09 -9.35 36.14
N GLY A 98 19.13 -8.25 36.91
CA GLY A 98 18.06 -7.27 36.94
C GLY A 98 17.92 -6.50 35.63
N ALA A 99 19.05 -6.07 35.06
CA ALA A 99 19.08 -5.36 33.77
C ALA A 99 18.60 -6.24 32.61
N ARG A 100 18.98 -7.53 32.61
CA ARG A 100 18.49 -8.52 31.62
C ARG A 100 16.97 -8.67 31.68
N ARG A 101 16.42 -8.89 32.88
CA ARG A 101 14.97 -9.02 33.07
C ARG A 101 14.20 -7.76 32.68
N ALA A 102 14.73 -6.59 32.99
CA ALA A 102 14.13 -5.31 32.60
C ALA A 102 14.11 -5.13 31.07
N ALA A 103 15.19 -5.51 30.38
CA ALA A 103 15.26 -5.49 28.92
C ALA A 103 14.24 -6.47 28.31
N ASP A 104 14.16 -7.70 28.82
CA ASP A 104 13.19 -8.69 28.34
C ASP A 104 11.74 -8.23 28.55
N GLU A 105 11.45 -7.58 29.68
CA GLU A 105 10.13 -7.01 29.92
C GLU A 105 9.81 -5.85 28.97
N ALA A 106 10.78 -4.97 28.70
CA ALA A 106 10.62 -3.89 27.73
C ALA A 106 10.33 -4.45 26.33
N THR A 107 11.06 -5.50 25.90
CA THR A 107 10.83 -6.19 24.63
C THR A 107 9.41 -6.74 24.56
N ARG A 108 8.95 -7.49 25.58
CA ARG A 108 7.58 -8.03 25.62
C ARG A 108 6.51 -6.93 25.52
N ARG A 109 6.73 -5.79 26.19
CA ARG A 109 5.80 -4.64 26.13
C ARG A 109 5.77 -4.01 24.74
N ILE A 110 6.93 -3.90 24.08
CA ILE A 110 7.03 -3.36 22.71
C ILE A 110 6.34 -4.29 21.72
N GLU A 111 6.58 -5.60 21.81
CA GLU A 111 5.93 -6.62 20.98
C GLU A 111 4.40 -6.58 21.15
N ALA A 112 3.91 -6.58 22.40
CA ALA A 112 2.48 -6.50 22.67
C ALA A 112 1.84 -5.23 22.09
N ARG A 113 2.57 -4.10 22.12
CA ARG A 113 2.12 -2.84 21.51
C ARG A 113 2.12 -2.92 19.98
N ALA A 114 3.13 -3.54 19.38
CA ALA A 114 3.19 -3.75 17.94
C ALA A 114 2.02 -4.61 17.45
N ASP A 115 1.74 -5.72 18.15
CA ASP A 115 0.61 -6.60 17.86
C ASP A 115 -0.74 -5.88 18.00
N ALA A 116 -0.88 -5.00 18.99
CA ALA A 116 -2.08 -4.18 19.13
C ALA A 116 -2.27 -3.25 17.93
N MET A 117 -1.19 -2.57 17.48
CA MET A 117 -1.24 -1.70 16.30
C MET A 117 -1.57 -2.47 15.01
N GLU A 118 -1.05 -3.70 14.88
CA GLU A 118 -1.36 -4.56 13.73
C GLU A 118 -2.82 -5.01 13.72
N ARG A 119 -3.38 -5.39 14.88
CA ARG A 119 -4.81 -5.70 14.99
C ARG A 119 -5.68 -4.51 14.64
N ASP A 120 -5.33 -3.32 15.11
CA ASP A 120 -6.06 -2.09 14.81
C ASP A 120 -6.02 -1.77 13.30
N ARG A 121 -4.86 -1.95 12.66
CA ARG A 121 -4.71 -1.81 11.20
C ARG A 121 -5.63 -2.77 10.45
N LEU A 122 -5.61 -4.06 10.81
CA LEU A 122 -6.44 -5.08 10.17
C LEU A 122 -7.93 -4.80 10.37
N HIS A 123 -8.35 -4.36 11.56
CA HIS A 123 -9.73 -3.97 11.82
C HIS A 123 -10.17 -2.77 10.97
N ALA A 124 -9.31 -1.76 10.82
CA ALA A 124 -9.60 -0.62 9.97
C ALA A 124 -9.73 -1.02 8.49
N GLU A 125 -8.82 -1.86 8.00
CA GLU A 125 -8.85 -2.38 6.62
C GLU A 125 -10.11 -3.19 6.34
N GLN A 126 -10.49 -4.09 7.25
CA GLN A 126 -11.73 -4.86 7.13
C GLN A 126 -12.97 -3.96 7.14
N ALA A 127 -13.00 -2.94 7.99
CA ALA A 127 -14.12 -1.99 8.05
C ALA A 127 -14.24 -1.19 6.74
N LEU A 128 -13.12 -0.79 6.13
CA LEU A 128 -13.11 -0.11 4.84
C LEU A 128 -13.54 -1.04 3.71
N ALA A 129 -13.04 -2.29 3.67
CA ALA A 129 -13.45 -3.29 2.70
C ALA A 129 -14.96 -3.54 2.75
N ALA A 130 -15.52 -3.75 3.95
CA ALA A 130 -16.96 -3.96 4.14
C ALA A 130 -17.81 -2.74 3.69
N ARG A 131 -17.30 -1.51 3.85
CA ARG A 131 -17.97 -0.30 3.33
C ARG A 131 -17.93 -0.28 1.81
N ASN A 132 -16.78 -0.58 1.21
CA ASN A 132 -16.61 -0.61 -0.24
C ASN A 132 -17.51 -1.66 -0.90
N ASP A 133 -17.63 -2.84 -0.31
CA ASP A 133 -18.51 -3.91 -0.82
C ASP A 133 -19.99 -3.47 -0.82
N ARG A 134 -20.42 -2.78 0.24
CA ARG A 134 -21.78 -2.22 0.30
C ARG A 134 -22.02 -1.16 -0.76
N LEU A 135 -21.04 -0.28 -0.98
CA LEU A 135 -21.12 0.74 -2.03
C LEU A 135 -21.16 0.11 -3.42
N LEU A 136 -20.34 -0.90 -3.69
CA LEU A 136 -20.33 -1.62 -4.96
C LEU A 136 -21.68 -2.29 -5.21
N LEU A 137 -22.24 -2.98 -4.21
CA LEU A 137 -23.55 -3.61 -4.33
C LEU A 137 -24.67 -2.58 -4.57
N ALA A 138 -24.60 -1.43 -3.89
CA ALA A 138 -25.55 -0.34 -4.10
C ALA A 138 -25.45 0.22 -5.53
N GLN A 139 -24.24 0.43 -6.05
CA GLN A 139 -24.01 0.87 -7.42
C GLN A 139 -24.55 -0.13 -8.43
N GLN A 140 -24.31 -1.44 -8.23
CA GLN A 140 -24.85 -2.48 -9.09
C GLN A 140 -26.39 -2.46 -9.13
N ARG A 141 -27.05 -2.27 -7.98
CA ARG A 141 -28.52 -2.16 -7.91
C ARG A 141 -29.03 -0.93 -8.64
N LEU A 142 -28.36 0.21 -8.50
CA LEU A 142 -28.72 1.44 -9.20
C LEU A 142 -28.56 1.27 -10.73
N ALA A 143 -27.46 0.67 -11.18
CA ALA A 143 -27.22 0.39 -12.60
C ALA A 143 -28.29 -0.55 -13.18
N GLN A 144 -28.69 -1.59 -12.44
CA GLN A 144 -29.78 -2.47 -12.85
C GLN A 144 -31.13 -1.76 -12.92
N ALA A 145 -31.44 -0.88 -11.96
CA ALA A 145 -32.67 -0.08 -11.99
C ALA A 145 -32.68 0.86 -13.20
N GLN A 146 -31.57 1.54 -13.48
CA GLN A 146 -31.42 2.38 -14.67
C GLN A 146 -31.59 1.58 -15.96
N ALA A 147 -30.99 0.40 -16.06
CA ALA A 147 -31.15 -0.47 -17.23
C ALA A 147 -32.61 -0.92 -17.46
N ARG A 148 -33.36 -1.14 -16.38
CA ARG A 148 -34.79 -1.47 -16.48
C ARG A 148 -35.61 -0.28 -16.96
N GLU A 149 -35.32 0.92 -16.46
CA GLU A 149 -36.01 2.15 -16.91
C GLU A 149 -35.70 2.48 -18.37
N THR A 150 -34.43 2.37 -18.79
CA THR A 150 -34.07 2.60 -20.20
C THR A 150 -34.72 1.57 -21.12
N ALA A 151 -34.79 0.29 -20.73
CA ALA A 151 -35.52 -0.74 -21.47
C ALA A 151 -37.03 -0.44 -21.54
N ARG A 152 -37.62 0.06 -20.45
CA ARG A 152 -39.04 0.46 -20.41
C ARG A 152 -39.31 1.62 -21.37
N LEU A 153 -38.48 2.66 -21.35
CA LEU A 153 -38.58 3.80 -22.26
C LEU A 153 -38.42 3.37 -23.73
N ALA A 154 -37.45 2.51 -24.03
CA ALA A 154 -37.26 1.97 -25.38
C ALA A 154 -38.48 1.16 -25.87
N MET A 155 -39.18 0.45 -24.98
CA MET A 155 -40.41 -0.27 -25.32
C MET A 155 -41.59 0.67 -25.59
N LEU A 156 -41.69 1.79 -24.86
CA LEU A 156 -42.70 2.82 -25.10
C LEU A 156 -42.49 3.52 -26.45
N ASP A 157 -41.24 3.88 -26.75
CA ASP A 157 -40.86 4.48 -28.03
C ASP A 157 -41.15 3.54 -29.22
N LYS A 158 -40.80 2.25 -29.11
CA LYS A 158 -41.17 1.22 -30.11
C LYS A 158 -42.69 1.13 -30.32
N ARG A 159 -43.48 1.19 -29.25
CA ARG A 159 -44.96 1.18 -29.34
C ARG A 159 -45.48 2.43 -30.05
N GLU A 160 -44.91 3.60 -29.77
CA GLU A 160 -45.28 4.84 -30.45
C GLU A 160 -44.95 4.78 -31.94
N HIS A 161 -43.75 4.33 -32.30
CA HIS A 161 -43.36 4.13 -33.69
C HIS A 161 -44.28 3.16 -34.43
N ALA A 162 -44.64 2.02 -33.79
CA ALA A 162 -45.60 1.07 -34.36
C ALA A 162 -46.99 1.70 -34.57
N ARG A 163 -47.48 2.52 -33.63
CA ARG A 163 -48.76 3.23 -33.74
C ARG A 163 -48.76 4.24 -34.90
N ARG A 164 -47.67 4.99 -35.07
CA ARG A 164 -47.50 5.93 -36.20
C ARG A 164 -47.47 5.21 -37.56
N GLN A 165 -46.83 4.05 -37.64
CA GLN A 165 -46.75 3.26 -38.88
C GLN A 165 -48.09 2.56 -39.20
N GLY A 166 -48.80 2.02 -38.21
CA GLY A 166 -50.09 1.37 -38.39
C GLY A 166 -51.19 2.31 -38.89
N GLY A 167 -51.23 3.55 -38.41
CA GLY A 167 -52.21 4.56 -38.85
C GLY A 167 -52.07 5.02 -40.32
N LYS A 168 -50.90 4.81 -40.94
CA LYS A 168 -50.67 5.17 -42.35
C LYS A 168 -51.23 4.14 -43.34
N LYS A 169 -51.49 2.90 -42.90
CA LYS A 169 -51.87 1.79 -43.78
C LYS A 169 -53.39 1.67 -44.00
N SER A 170 -54.23 2.26 -43.14
CA SER A 170 -55.70 2.24 -43.29
C SER A 170 -56.28 3.42 -44.09
N GLY A 171 -55.47 4.41 -44.48
CA GLY A 171 -55.92 5.60 -45.23
C GLY A 171 -55.54 5.63 -46.72
N SER A 172 -54.67 4.72 -47.20
CA SER A 172 -54.24 4.70 -48.61
C SER A 172 -55.18 3.86 -49.47
N GLY A 173 -56.46 4.21 -49.43
CA GLY A 173 -57.39 3.91 -50.50
C GLY A 173 -57.17 4.89 -51.65
N LYS A 174 -56.35 4.50 -52.63
CA LYS A 174 -56.51 4.82 -54.05
C LYS A 174 -56.69 6.32 -54.41
N ARG A 175 -55.59 6.99 -54.72
CA ARG A 175 -55.44 8.14 -55.66
C ARG A 175 -53.91 8.35 -55.76
N GLY A 176 -53.19 7.95 -56.81
CA GLY A 176 -53.43 8.21 -58.21
C GLY A 176 -52.38 9.20 -58.69
N GLY A 177 -51.34 8.69 -59.39
CA GLY A 177 -50.51 9.44 -60.35
C GLY A 177 -49.62 10.58 -59.84
N GLY A 178 -48.33 10.52 -60.17
CA GLY A 178 -47.48 11.72 -60.14
C GLY A 178 -46.00 11.39 -60.02
N ARG A 179 -45.31 11.40 -61.15
CA ARG A 179 -43.85 11.22 -61.27
C ARG A 179 -43.10 12.52 -60.91
N HIS A 180 -41.78 12.37 -60.76
CA HIS A 180 -40.72 13.40 -60.74
C HIS A 180 -40.62 14.21 -59.43
N ALA A 181 -39.45 14.61 -58.94
CA ALA A 181 -38.20 14.92 -59.61
C ALA A 181 -36.98 14.56 -58.75
N THR A 182 -35.92 14.18 -59.46
CA THR A 182 -34.53 14.33 -59.06
C THR A 182 -34.25 15.79 -58.74
N GLY A 183 -33.61 16.07 -57.59
CA GLY A 183 -33.24 17.42 -57.22
C GLY A 183 -32.18 17.41 -56.13
N ASP A 184 -30.95 17.64 -56.55
CA ASP A 184 -29.76 17.88 -55.76
C ASP A 184 -29.97 18.91 -54.63
N SER A 185 -29.31 18.69 -53.49
CA SER A 185 -28.67 19.76 -52.71
C SER A 185 -27.92 19.11 -51.54
N PHE A 186 -26.60 19.00 -51.64
CA PHE A 186 -25.57 20.01 -51.37
C PHE A 186 -25.02 19.90 -49.94
N VAL A 187 -23.70 19.77 -49.93
CA VAL A 187 -22.77 19.58 -48.82
C VAL A 187 -22.74 20.79 -47.90
N ALA A 188 -22.61 20.56 -46.59
CA ALA A 188 -21.95 21.52 -45.69
C ALA A 188 -21.16 20.76 -44.62
N GLN A 189 -19.89 20.52 -44.92
CA GLN A 189 -18.88 20.05 -43.99
C GLN A 189 -18.25 21.28 -43.34
N ALA A 190 -18.52 21.53 -42.07
CA ALA A 190 -17.83 22.57 -41.30
C ALA A 190 -16.99 21.91 -40.21
N ALA A 191 -15.69 21.84 -40.48
CA ALA A 191 -14.67 21.58 -39.50
C ALA A 191 -14.54 22.79 -38.57
N GLY A 192 -14.70 22.57 -37.27
CA GLY A 192 -14.42 23.55 -36.22
C GLY A 192 -13.35 22.99 -35.28
N THR A 193 -12.09 23.19 -35.65
CA THR A 193 -10.94 23.05 -34.77
C THR A 193 -10.70 24.39 -34.05
N GLY A 194 -10.41 24.34 -32.74
CA GLY A 194 -9.93 25.50 -31.97
C GLY A 194 -10.04 25.21 -30.47
N SER A 195 -8.95 24.83 -29.80
CA SER A 195 -7.99 25.74 -29.12
C SER A 195 -8.68 26.58 -28.03
N ARG A 196 -8.21 26.64 -26.78
CA ARG A 196 -6.85 26.48 -26.26
C ARG A 196 -6.94 26.33 -24.74
#